data_AF-A0A2A4NKB2-F1
#
_entry.id   AF-A0A2A4NKB2-F1
#
_cell.length_a   1.000
_cell.length_b   1.000
_cell.length_c   1.000
_cell.angle_alpha   90.00
_cell.angle_beta   90.00
_cell.angle_gamma   90.00
#
_symmetry.space_group_name_H-M   'P 1'
#
loop_
_entity.id
_entity.type
_entity.pdbx_description
1 polymer ?
#
loop_
_entity_poly.entity_id
_entity_poly.type
_entity_poly.pdbx_seq_one_letter_code
_entity_poly.pdbx_strand_id
1 'polypeptide(L)'
;MSQFAQVLQAYRDAWSRRQVFVAIRVTLQVAAWVAIAPAIAGLVALAVSLSNQSALTDQDIARFLLTPGGFIAGIGVAAVWLVASIWGFAMMVAVYRAGPLTPWPAMVRALVAVARRAKELLIFAALFELRVLAMVVPFLVVGLFVASRFMGEFDINYYLTYRPPEFLTGVAIIAVVLAVMAALLLWVLSGWALALHLVVFGDVSPRAAFGQSTQRMQGRRAALAMGLVWWLGILLALGGGLSVIAGLAFNLVPLAPGAGLKLALSLTAVIGAVWMLANLVLGAVGMGALARLLDGYYRDATPLAPLPKGTGASLKA
;
A
#
# COMPACT_ATOMS: atom_id res chain seq x y z
N MET A 1 19.69 -3.48 -21.14
CA MET A 1 18.23 -3.19 -21.17
C MET A 1 17.95 -1.91 -20.39
N SER A 2 17.16 -0.99 -20.93
CA SER A 2 16.77 0.24 -20.20
C SER A 2 15.98 -0.11 -18.92
N GLN A 3 16.00 0.78 -17.92
CA GLN A 3 15.24 0.56 -16.67
C GLN A 3 13.73 0.46 -16.93
N PHE A 4 13.21 1.29 -17.84
CA PHE A 4 11.83 1.23 -18.27
C PHE A 4 11.45 -0.15 -18.83
N ALA A 5 12.30 -0.75 -19.69
CA ALA A 5 12.04 -2.08 -20.24
C ALA A 5 12.02 -3.17 -19.16
N GLN A 6 12.88 -3.08 -18.14
CA GLN A 6 12.86 -4.00 -17.00
C GLN A 6 11.56 -3.90 -16.19
N VAL A 7 11.09 -2.68 -15.94
CA VAL A 7 9.83 -2.44 -15.23
C VAL A 7 8.65 -2.93 -16.06
N LEU A 8 8.61 -2.66 -17.36
CA LEU A 8 7.56 -3.16 -18.24
C LEU A 8 7.52 -4.69 -18.27
N GLN A 9 8.69 -5.34 -18.28
CA GLN A 9 8.78 -6.79 -18.17
C GLN A 9 8.25 -7.28 -16.82
N ALA A 10 8.55 -6.58 -15.71
CA ALA A 10 8.00 -6.93 -14.40
C ALA A 10 6.46 -6.85 -14.35
N TYR A 11 5.85 -5.86 -15.03
CA TYR A 11 4.40 -5.80 -15.19
C TYR A 11 3.84 -6.95 -16.03
N ARG A 12 4.51 -7.33 -17.11
CA ARG A 12 4.11 -8.47 -17.95
C ARG A 12 4.19 -9.79 -17.17
N ASP A 13 5.29 -10.00 -16.45
CA ASP A 13 5.49 -11.15 -15.57
C ASP A 13 4.37 -11.21 -14.51
N ALA A 14 4.04 -10.08 -13.88
CA ALA A 14 2.97 -10.01 -12.90
C ALA A 14 1.57 -10.25 -13.49
N TRP A 15 1.30 -9.72 -14.69
CA TRP A 15 0.03 -9.92 -15.40
C TRP A 15 -0.22 -11.39 -15.74
N SER A 16 0.83 -12.13 -16.12
CA SER A 16 0.75 -13.58 -16.38
C SER A 16 0.32 -14.37 -15.15
N ARG A 17 0.60 -13.85 -13.93
CA ARG A 17 0.30 -14.46 -12.63
C ARG A 17 -0.84 -13.76 -11.88
N ARG A 18 -1.60 -12.89 -12.56
CA ARG A 18 -2.61 -12.01 -11.94
C ARG A 18 -3.61 -12.75 -11.06
N GLN A 19 -4.04 -13.96 -11.43
CA GLN A 19 -5.01 -14.73 -10.66
C GLN A 19 -4.47 -15.06 -9.25
N VAL A 20 -3.21 -15.50 -9.15
CA VAL A 20 -2.56 -15.81 -7.87
C VAL A 20 -2.37 -14.54 -7.05
N PHE A 21 -1.90 -13.45 -7.68
CA PHE A 21 -1.64 -12.21 -6.97
C PHE A 21 -2.91 -11.51 -6.48
N VAL A 22 -3.98 -11.56 -7.26
CA VAL A 22 -5.31 -11.10 -6.83
C VAL A 22 -5.80 -11.94 -5.65
N ALA A 23 -5.70 -13.27 -5.71
CA ALA A 23 -6.11 -14.13 -4.62
C ALA A 23 -5.33 -13.84 -3.32
N ILE A 24 -4.00 -13.75 -3.39
CA ILE A 24 -3.15 -13.37 -2.25
C ILE A 24 -3.58 -12.01 -1.68
N ARG A 25 -3.73 -11.00 -2.55
CA ARG A 25 -4.07 -9.64 -2.12
C ARG A 25 -5.44 -9.60 -1.45
N VAL A 26 -6.48 -10.14 -2.10
CA VAL A 26 -7.84 -10.15 -1.55
C VAL A 26 -7.88 -10.86 -0.21
N THR A 27 -7.27 -12.04 -0.11
CA THR A 27 -7.28 -12.84 1.13
C THR A 27 -6.69 -12.07 2.30
N LEU A 28 -5.51 -11.48 2.12
CA LEU A 28 -4.83 -10.74 3.19
C LEU A 28 -5.48 -9.40 3.48
N GLN A 29 -6.03 -8.73 2.47
CA GLN A 29 -6.71 -7.44 2.65
C GLN A 29 -8.06 -7.63 3.36
N VAL A 30 -8.82 -8.67 3.05
CA VAL A 30 -10.03 -9.04 3.80
C VAL A 30 -9.68 -9.40 5.24
N ALA A 31 -8.64 -10.21 5.46
CA ALA A 31 -8.18 -10.53 6.81
C ALA A 31 -7.78 -9.29 7.61
N ALA A 32 -7.08 -8.33 6.99
CA ALA A 32 -6.76 -7.05 7.60
C ALA A 32 -8.02 -6.24 7.94
N TRP A 33 -8.99 -6.16 7.03
CA TRP A 33 -10.24 -5.43 7.26
C TRP A 33 -11.09 -6.04 8.37
N VAL A 34 -11.09 -7.36 8.52
CA VAL A 34 -11.77 -8.04 9.64
C VAL A 34 -11.22 -7.57 10.99
N ALA A 35 -9.93 -7.25 11.07
CA ALA A 35 -9.32 -6.69 12.29
C ALA A 35 -9.48 -5.17 12.39
N ILE A 36 -9.31 -4.44 11.28
CA ILE A 36 -9.30 -2.97 11.25
C ILE A 36 -10.70 -2.39 11.47
N ALA A 37 -11.74 -2.93 10.81
CA ALA A 37 -13.09 -2.38 10.88
C ALA A 37 -13.64 -2.29 12.32
N PRO A 38 -13.60 -3.37 13.16
CA PRO A 38 -14.04 -3.26 14.55
C PRO A 38 -13.12 -2.38 15.40
N ALA A 39 -11.82 -2.33 15.11
CA ALA A 39 -10.91 -1.41 15.80
C ALA A 39 -11.28 0.06 15.54
N ILE A 40 -11.53 0.43 14.28
CA ILE A 40 -12.00 1.78 13.91
C ILE A 40 -13.35 2.07 14.56
N ALA A 41 -14.32 1.14 14.49
CA ALA A 41 -15.63 1.32 15.10
C ALA A 41 -15.52 1.55 16.62
N GLY A 42 -14.68 0.78 17.32
CA GLY A 42 -14.42 0.96 18.74
C GLY A 42 -13.76 2.30 19.05
N LEU A 43 -12.79 2.74 18.24
CA LEU A 43 -12.14 4.04 18.41
C LEU A 43 -13.10 5.21 18.21
N VAL A 44 -13.96 5.15 17.19
CA VAL A 44 -15.00 6.16 16.96
C VAL A 44 -15.99 6.17 18.13
N ALA A 45 -16.43 5.00 18.60
CA ALA A 45 -17.34 4.91 19.75
C ALA A 45 -16.72 5.51 21.02
N LEU A 46 -15.42 5.28 21.25
CA LEU A 46 -14.68 5.87 22.38
C LEU A 46 -14.52 7.39 22.21
N ALA A 47 -14.20 7.86 21.01
CA ALA A 47 -14.07 9.29 20.74
C ALA A 47 -15.41 10.02 20.94
N VAL A 48 -16.52 9.43 20.47
CA VAL A 48 -17.87 9.97 20.66
C VAL A 48 -18.28 9.94 22.13
N SER A 49 -18.05 8.84 22.86
CA SER A 49 -18.43 8.74 24.28
C SER A 49 -17.67 9.69 25.19
N LEU A 50 -16.44 10.06 24.81
CA LEU A 50 -15.64 11.07 25.49
C LEU A 50 -15.95 12.50 25.02
N SER A 51 -16.78 12.66 23.99
CA SER A 51 -17.20 13.96 23.46
C SER A 51 -18.63 14.30 23.89
N ASN A 52 -18.92 15.57 24.19
CA ASN A 52 -20.29 16.03 24.40
C ASN A 52 -21.06 16.25 23.07
N GLN A 53 -20.65 15.61 21.98
CA GLN A 53 -21.21 15.81 20.65
C GLN A 53 -21.79 14.50 20.09
N SER A 54 -22.87 14.60 19.32
CA SER A 54 -23.53 13.45 18.69
C SER A 54 -22.84 12.99 17.40
N ALA A 55 -21.93 13.79 16.84
CA ALA A 55 -21.18 13.50 15.63
C ALA A 55 -19.77 14.12 15.68
N LEU A 56 -18.83 13.51 14.95
CA LEU A 56 -17.46 14.01 14.79
C LEU A 56 -17.34 14.73 13.44
N THR A 57 -16.74 15.93 13.44
CA THR A 57 -16.34 16.60 12.19
C THR A 57 -15.00 16.08 11.68
N ASP A 58 -14.66 16.35 10.41
CA ASP A 58 -13.35 16.01 9.85
C ASP A 58 -12.19 16.61 10.67
N GLN A 59 -12.39 17.82 11.19
CA GLN A 59 -11.41 18.48 12.06
C GLN A 59 -11.26 17.76 13.41
N ASP A 60 -12.34 17.19 13.96
CA ASP A 60 -12.29 16.45 15.22
C ASP A 60 -11.55 15.13 15.07
N ILE A 61 -11.73 14.44 13.95
CA ILE A 61 -10.96 13.23 13.62
C ILE A 61 -9.47 13.58 13.51
N ALA A 62 -9.13 14.66 12.80
CA ALA A 62 -7.75 15.12 12.68
C ALA A 62 -7.14 15.49 14.03
N ARG A 63 -7.86 16.23 14.88
CA ARG A 63 -7.42 16.58 16.25
C ARG A 63 -7.27 15.35 17.13
N PHE A 64 -8.17 14.38 17.06
CA PHE A 64 -8.07 13.13 17.79
C PHE A 64 -6.78 12.38 17.45
N LEU A 65 -6.42 12.28 16.17
CA LEU A 65 -5.16 11.64 15.75
C LEU A 65 -3.90 12.36 16.24
N LEU A 66 -3.98 13.66 16.60
CA LEU A 66 -2.90 14.42 17.21
C LEU A 66 -2.79 14.20 18.73
N THR A 67 -3.80 13.62 19.37
CA THR A 67 -3.71 13.20 20.78
C THR A 67 -2.82 11.96 20.91
N PRO A 68 -2.17 11.72 22.07
CA PRO A 68 -1.36 10.51 22.26
C PRO A 68 -2.15 9.22 22.02
N GLY A 69 -3.40 9.14 22.49
CA GLY A 69 -4.26 7.96 22.32
C GLY A 69 -4.66 7.74 20.87
N GLY A 70 -5.14 8.77 20.18
CA GLY A 70 -5.50 8.67 18.77
C GLY A 70 -4.30 8.39 17.86
N PHE A 71 -3.13 8.94 18.19
CA PHE A 71 -1.88 8.65 17.48
C PHE A 71 -1.47 7.18 17.63
N ILE A 72 -1.47 6.64 18.85
CA ILE A 72 -1.19 5.21 19.11
C ILE A 72 -2.20 4.32 18.38
N ALA A 73 -3.47 4.68 18.41
CA ALA A 73 -4.53 3.96 17.72
C ALA A 73 -4.35 3.97 16.20
N GLY A 74 -4.01 5.12 15.62
CA GLY A 74 -3.69 5.28 14.20
C GLY A 74 -2.49 4.43 13.78
N ILE A 75 -1.43 4.40 14.60
CA ILE A 75 -0.28 3.50 14.41
C ILE A 75 -0.74 2.04 14.46
N GLY A 76 -1.59 1.65 15.41
CA GLY A 76 -2.10 0.28 15.50
C GLY A 76 -2.85 -0.15 14.23
N VAL A 77 -3.71 0.71 13.69
CA VAL A 77 -4.43 0.45 12.43
C VAL A 77 -3.46 0.35 11.24
N ALA A 78 -2.50 1.28 11.16
CA ALA A 78 -1.46 1.27 10.12
C ALA A 78 -0.59 0.01 10.21
N ALA A 79 -0.24 -0.45 11.41
CA ALA A 79 0.54 -1.65 11.65
C ALA A 79 -0.16 -2.92 11.13
N VAL A 80 -1.46 -3.09 11.41
CA VAL A 80 -2.23 -4.25 10.91
C VAL A 80 -2.24 -4.26 9.38
N TRP A 81 -2.48 -3.11 8.76
CA TRP A 81 -2.45 -2.97 7.30
C TRP A 81 -1.06 -3.26 6.72
N LEU A 82 -0.02 -2.74 7.35
CA LEU A 82 1.37 -2.92 6.94
C LEU A 82 1.80 -4.38 7.04
N VAL A 83 1.44 -5.09 8.12
CA VAL A 83 1.72 -6.52 8.28
C VAL A 83 1.09 -7.33 7.15
N ALA A 84 -0.19 -7.10 6.84
CA ALA A 84 -0.87 -7.76 5.74
C ALA A 84 -0.20 -7.45 4.38
N SER A 85 0.24 -6.20 4.18
CA SER A 85 0.95 -5.77 2.97
C SER A 85 2.32 -6.44 2.82
N ILE A 86 3.10 -6.53 3.90
CA ILE A 86 4.41 -7.18 3.93
C ILE A 86 4.27 -8.68 3.68
N TRP A 87 3.28 -9.33 4.29
CA TRP A 87 2.98 -10.74 4.04
C TRP A 87 2.60 -10.98 2.59
N GLY A 88 1.71 -10.16 2.03
CA GLY A 88 1.28 -10.27 0.64
C GLY A 88 2.45 -10.09 -0.33
N PHE A 89 3.27 -9.08 -0.10
CA PHE A 89 4.49 -8.85 -0.87
C PHE A 89 5.46 -10.05 -0.79
N ALA A 90 5.76 -10.53 0.42
CA ALA A 90 6.65 -11.68 0.64
C ALA A 90 6.13 -12.95 -0.04
N MET A 91 4.81 -13.18 -0.01
CA MET A 91 4.18 -14.29 -0.72
C MET A 91 4.31 -14.14 -2.25
N MET A 92 4.16 -12.93 -2.79
CA MET A 92 4.34 -12.68 -4.23
C MET A 92 5.79 -12.95 -4.68
N VAL A 93 6.79 -12.54 -3.89
CA VAL A 93 8.20 -12.89 -4.13
C VAL A 93 8.40 -14.41 -4.07
N ALA A 94 7.84 -15.07 -3.06
CA ALA A 94 7.91 -16.52 -2.93
C ALA A 94 7.29 -17.24 -4.13
N VAL A 95 6.17 -16.75 -4.68
CA VAL A 95 5.56 -17.30 -5.91
C VAL A 95 6.51 -17.21 -7.11
N TYR A 96 7.25 -16.11 -7.28
CA TYR A 96 8.27 -16.02 -8.35
C TYR A 96 9.39 -17.06 -8.15
N ARG A 97 9.80 -17.29 -6.91
CA ARG A 97 10.86 -18.25 -6.54
C ARG A 97 10.41 -19.71 -6.50
N ALA A 98 9.10 -19.98 -6.53
CA ALA A 98 8.55 -21.34 -6.48
C ALA A 98 8.67 -22.11 -7.82
N GLY A 99 9.10 -21.45 -8.90
CA GLY A 99 9.25 -22.05 -10.23
C GLY A 99 7.94 -22.21 -11.01
N PRO A 100 7.90 -23.03 -12.07
CA PRO A 100 6.71 -23.25 -12.90
C PRO A 100 5.74 -24.21 -12.20
N LEU A 101 5.06 -23.70 -11.17
CA LEU A 101 3.97 -24.42 -10.51
C LEU A 101 2.63 -23.91 -10.99
N THR A 102 1.62 -24.77 -10.92
CA THR A 102 0.23 -24.33 -11.05
C THR A 102 -0.12 -23.34 -9.92
N PRO A 103 -1.12 -22.45 -10.13
CA PRO A 103 -1.46 -21.36 -9.23
C PRO A 103 -1.59 -21.74 -7.74
N TRP A 104 -2.27 -22.84 -7.45
CA TRP A 104 -2.59 -23.24 -6.08
C TRP A 104 -1.37 -23.79 -5.30
N PRO A 105 -0.61 -24.78 -5.81
CA PRO A 105 0.64 -25.22 -5.16
C PRO A 105 1.66 -24.10 -4.94
N ALA A 106 1.75 -23.13 -5.87
CA ALA A 106 2.63 -21.97 -5.70
C ALA A 106 2.20 -21.11 -4.49
N MET A 107 0.91 -20.88 -4.35
CA MET A 107 0.36 -20.09 -3.24
C MET A 107 0.54 -20.79 -1.89
N VAL A 108 0.28 -22.10 -1.81
CA VAL A 108 0.49 -22.88 -0.57
C VAL A 108 1.97 -22.87 -0.16
N ARG A 109 2.89 -23.07 -1.11
CA ARG A 109 4.34 -22.98 -0.84
C ARG A 109 4.75 -21.60 -0.33
N ALA A 110 4.25 -20.55 -0.98
CA ALA A 110 4.50 -19.18 -0.57
C ALA A 110 3.97 -18.92 0.85
N LEU A 111 2.74 -19.37 1.16
CA LEU A 111 2.14 -19.22 2.48
C LEU A 111 2.99 -19.93 3.55
N VAL A 112 3.37 -21.18 3.33
CA VAL A 112 4.20 -21.94 4.30
C VAL A 112 5.55 -21.28 4.50
N ALA A 113 6.21 -20.81 3.43
CA ALA A 113 7.50 -20.13 3.53
C ALA A 113 7.43 -18.85 4.35
N VAL A 114 6.37 -18.04 4.14
CA VAL A 114 6.16 -16.77 4.84
C VAL A 114 5.68 -16.99 6.27
N ALA A 115 4.75 -17.92 6.50
CA ALA A 115 4.20 -18.22 7.83
C ALA A 115 5.26 -18.75 8.81
N ARG A 116 6.27 -19.49 8.32
CA ARG A 116 7.42 -19.91 9.13
C ARG A 116 8.26 -18.74 9.65
N ARG A 117 8.15 -17.56 9.05
CA ARG A 117 8.84 -16.32 9.44
C ARG A 117 7.88 -15.29 10.04
N ALA A 118 6.69 -15.70 10.51
CA ALA A 118 5.64 -14.79 10.99
C ALA A 118 6.15 -13.83 12.08
N LYS A 119 6.88 -14.36 13.07
CA LYS A 119 7.43 -13.56 14.16
C LYS A 119 8.44 -12.53 13.66
N GLU A 120 9.36 -12.96 12.80
CA GLU A 120 10.38 -12.09 12.20
C GLU A 120 9.75 -11.01 11.34
N LEU A 121 8.69 -11.34 10.60
CA LEU A 121 7.94 -10.39 9.78
C LEU A 121 7.17 -9.37 10.61
N LEU A 122 6.58 -9.76 11.74
CA LEU A 122 5.94 -8.82 12.67
C LEU A 122 6.96 -7.83 13.26
N ILE A 123 8.11 -8.34 13.71
CA ILE A 123 9.20 -7.50 14.23
C ILE A 123 9.73 -6.58 13.11
N PHE A 124 9.92 -7.11 11.90
CA PHE A 124 10.34 -6.32 10.75
C PHE A 124 9.34 -5.21 10.42
N ALA A 125 8.04 -5.50 10.41
CA ALA A 125 6.98 -4.54 10.15
C ALA A 125 7.01 -3.39 11.17
N ALA A 126 7.05 -3.71 12.47
CA ALA A 126 7.12 -2.69 13.53
C ALA A 126 8.40 -1.84 13.41
N LEU A 127 9.56 -2.47 13.16
CA LEU A 127 10.83 -1.77 12.98
C LEU A 127 10.85 -0.90 11.71
N PHE A 128 10.20 -1.34 10.64
CA PHE A 128 10.06 -0.58 9.40
C PHE A 128 9.15 0.63 9.63
N GLU A 129 7.99 0.41 10.23
CA GLU A 129 7.00 1.44 10.54
C GLU A 129 7.60 2.53 11.43
N LEU A 130 8.22 2.18 12.55
CA LEU A 130 8.84 3.15 13.46
C LEU A 130 9.94 3.97 12.77
N ARG A 131 10.73 3.35 11.88
CA ARG A 131 11.75 4.08 11.10
C ARG A 131 11.12 5.05 10.11
N VAL A 132 10.08 4.62 9.39
CA VAL A 132 9.36 5.47 8.44
C VAL A 132 8.68 6.62 9.17
N LEU A 133 8.00 6.35 10.29
CA LEU A 133 7.39 7.37 11.13
C LEU A 133 8.42 8.38 11.64
N ALA A 134 9.57 7.93 12.16
CA ALA A 134 10.63 8.83 12.61
C ALA A 134 11.14 9.77 11.50
N MET A 135 11.14 9.31 10.24
CA MET A 135 11.51 10.15 9.09
C MET A 135 10.38 11.08 8.66
N VAL A 136 9.12 10.65 8.76
CA VAL A 136 7.94 11.39 8.28
C VAL A 136 7.49 12.47 9.27
N VAL A 137 7.55 12.20 10.57
CA VAL A 137 7.04 13.10 11.64
C VAL A 137 7.58 14.53 11.53
N PRO A 138 8.89 14.79 11.33
CA PRO A 138 9.39 16.16 11.21
C PRO A 138 8.73 16.95 10.07
N PHE A 139 8.49 16.31 8.92
CA PHE A 139 7.83 16.95 7.78
C PHE A 139 6.35 17.20 8.04
N LEU A 140 5.67 16.27 8.72
CA LEU A 140 4.28 16.46 9.13
C LEU A 140 4.15 17.60 10.14
N VAL A 141 5.08 17.74 11.08
CA VAL A 141 5.12 18.86 12.04
C VAL A 141 5.29 20.19 11.31
N VAL A 142 6.21 20.26 10.34
CA VAL A 142 6.39 21.47 9.51
C VAL A 142 5.13 21.76 8.69
N GLY A 143 4.53 20.73 8.08
CA GLY A 143 3.29 20.88 7.31
C GLY A 143 2.11 21.36 8.16
N LEU A 144 1.96 20.80 9.36
CA LEU A 144 0.94 21.23 10.33
C LEU A 144 1.18 22.66 10.81
N PHE A 145 2.43 23.04 11.04
CA PHE A 145 2.79 24.42 11.38
C PHE A 145 2.39 25.38 10.26
N VAL A 146 2.73 25.07 9.00
CA VAL A 146 2.33 25.89 7.84
C VAL A 146 0.80 25.95 7.72
N ALA A 147 0.11 24.82 7.83
CA ALA A 147 -1.36 24.78 7.78
C ALA A 147 -1.98 25.64 8.89
N SER A 148 -1.47 25.58 10.12
CA SER A 148 -1.96 26.41 11.23
C SER A 148 -1.79 27.91 11.00
N ARG A 149 -0.77 28.31 10.21
CA ARG A 149 -0.50 29.71 9.89
C ARG A 149 -1.32 30.27 8.74
N PHE A 150 -1.59 29.45 7.72
CA PHE A 150 -2.24 29.91 6.49
C PHE A 150 -3.70 29.44 6.35
N MET A 151 -4.14 28.49 7.19
CA MET A 151 -5.43 27.80 7.08
C MET A 151 -6.17 27.69 8.42
N GLY A 152 -5.82 28.52 9.41
CA GLY A 152 -6.34 28.40 10.78
C GLY A 152 -7.64 29.14 11.06
N GLU A 153 -7.98 30.17 10.28
CA GLU A 153 -9.07 31.10 10.64
C GLU A 153 -10.49 30.60 10.29
N PHE A 154 -10.64 29.91 9.16
CA PHE A 154 -11.92 29.43 8.66
C PHE A 154 -11.95 27.91 8.56
N ASP A 155 -13.15 27.35 8.41
CA ASP A 155 -13.31 25.93 8.11
C ASP A 155 -12.64 25.56 6.77
N ILE A 156 -12.15 24.32 6.65
CA ILE A 156 -11.48 23.85 5.43
C ILE A 156 -12.32 24.03 4.17
N ASN A 157 -13.66 23.95 4.28
CA ASN A 157 -14.56 24.14 3.14
C ASN A 157 -14.50 25.58 2.59
N TYR A 158 -14.32 26.60 3.45
CA TYR A 158 -14.13 27.97 3.00
C TYR A 158 -12.90 28.09 2.08
N TYR A 159 -11.78 27.50 2.50
CA TYR A 159 -10.54 27.54 1.73
C TYR A 159 -10.64 26.79 0.40
N LEU A 160 -11.33 25.65 0.38
CA LEU A 160 -11.56 24.87 -0.84
C LEU A 160 -12.47 25.60 -1.85
N THR A 161 -13.47 26.34 -1.35
CA THR A 161 -14.43 27.11 -2.17
C THR A 161 -13.81 28.40 -2.70
N TYR A 162 -13.28 29.26 -1.82
CA TYR A 162 -12.88 30.62 -2.18
C TYR A 162 -11.41 30.75 -2.59
N ARG A 163 -10.56 29.79 -2.18
CA ARG A 163 -9.13 29.72 -2.53
C ARG A 163 -8.38 31.06 -2.40
N PRO A 164 -8.41 31.71 -1.22
CA PRO A 164 -7.70 32.96 -1.01
C PRO A 164 -6.18 32.82 -1.25
N PRO A 165 -5.45 33.89 -1.58
CA PRO A 165 -4.02 33.83 -1.89
C PRO A 165 -3.17 33.18 -0.80
N GLU A 166 -3.50 33.41 0.47
CA GLU A 166 -2.83 32.84 1.64
C GLU A 166 -2.95 31.31 1.64
N PHE A 167 -4.14 30.79 1.31
CA PHE A 167 -4.36 29.34 1.19
C PHE A 167 -3.52 28.73 0.08
N LEU A 168 -3.49 29.34 -1.11
CA LEU A 168 -2.68 28.85 -2.23
C LEU A 168 -1.19 28.85 -1.88
N THR A 169 -0.73 29.88 -1.17
CA THR A 169 0.66 29.97 -0.68
C THR A 169 0.96 28.86 0.31
N GLY A 170 0.10 28.64 1.30
CA GLY A 170 0.23 27.55 2.27
C GLY A 170 0.25 26.17 1.59
N VAL A 171 -0.66 25.93 0.64
CA VAL A 171 -0.69 24.69 -0.17
C VAL A 171 0.61 24.51 -0.94
N ALA A 172 1.14 25.55 -1.56
CA ALA A 172 2.40 25.47 -2.31
C ALA A 172 3.59 25.11 -1.40
N ILE A 173 3.69 25.72 -0.21
CA ILE A 173 4.74 25.41 0.76
C ILE A 173 4.61 23.97 1.25
N ILE A 174 3.41 23.53 1.63
CA ILE A 174 3.15 22.15 2.06
C ILE A 174 3.52 21.17 0.93
N ALA A 175 3.16 21.48 -0.32
CA ALA A 175 3.52 20.64 -1.47
C ALA A 175 5.03 20.49 -1.63
N VAL A 176 5.82 21.56 -1.44
CA VAL A 176 7.29 21.49 -1.47
C VAL A 176 7.82 20.63 -0.32
N VAL A 177 7.32 20.81 0.90
CA VAL A 177 7.71 20.01 2.07
C VAL A 177 7.44 18.51 1.83
N LEU A 178 6.26 18.18 1.30
CA LEU A 178 5.88 16.80 0.96
C LEU A 178 6.73 16.24 -0.19
N ALA A 179 7.12 17.05 -1.17
CA ALA A 179 7.99 16.63 -2.26
C ALA A 179 9.41 16.27 -1.76
N VAL A 180 9.97 17.08 -0.84
CA VAL A 180 11.26 16.79 -0.20
C VAL A 180 11.16 15.51 0.64
N MET A 181 10.09 15.36 1.42
CA MET A 181 9.82 14.13 2.18
C MET A 181 9.76 12.90 1.27
N ALA A 182 9.03 12.99 0.16
CA ALA A 182 8.89 11.89 -0.80
C ALA A 182 10.23 11.52 -1.45
N ALA A 183 11.06 12.51 -1.82
CA ALA A 183 12.39 12.27 -2.37
C ALA A 183 13.32 11.58 -1.35
N LEU A 184 13.30 12.04 -0.09
CA LEU A 184 14.06 11.43 1.00
C LEU A 184 13.63 9.98 1.25
N LEU A 185 12.31 9.75 1.35
CA LEU A 185 11.77 8.40 1.53
C LEU A 185 12.13 7.49 0.37
N LEU A 186 11.97 7.94 -0.88
CA LEU A 186 12.34 7.16 -2.05
C LEU A 186 13.81 6.74 -1.99
N TRP A 187 14.70 7.67 -1.63
CA TRP A 187 16.13 7.39 -1.51
C TRP A 187 16.46 6.39 -0.40
N VAL A 188 15.90 6.59 0.80
CA VAL A 188 16.16 5.72 1.97
C VAL A 188 15.56 4.34 1.78
N LEU A 189 14.29 4.27 1.35
CA LEU A 189 13.58 3.02 1.10
C LEU A 189 14.24 2.20 -0.02
N SER A 190 14.81 2.85 -1.04
CA SER A 190 15.62 2.17 -2.06
C SER A 190 16.87 1.51 -1.45
N GLY A 191 17.43 2.06 -0.37
CA GLY A 191 18.48 1.42 0.41
C GLY A 191 18.00 0.21 1.21
N TRP A 192 16.73 0.19 1.62
CA TRP A 192 16.10 -0.91 2.39
C TRP A 192 15.36 -1.93 1.54
N ALA A 193 15.39 -1.80 0.22
CA ALA A 193 14.63 -2.64 -0.71
C ALA A 193 14.88 -4.15 -0.56
N LEU A 194 16.08 -4.55 -0.14
CA LEU A 194 16.43 -5.96 0.06
C LEU A 194 16.18 -6.43 1.49
N ALA A 195 15.82 -5.55 2.43
CA ALA A 195 15.71 -5.89 3.84
C ALA A 195 14.66 -6.99 4.09
N LEU A 196 13.50 -6.90 3.45
CA LEU A 196 12.47 -7.94 3.55
C LEU A 196 12.95 -9.27 2.94
N HIS A 197 13.65 -9.23 1.82
CA HIS A 197 14.22 -10.44 1.20
C HIS A 197 15.24 -11.12 2.11
N LEU A 198 16.09 -10.34 2.78
CA LEU A 198 17.07 -10.85 3.74
C LEU A 198 16.40 -11.52 4.94
N VAL A 199 15.29 -10.97 5.45
CA VAL A 199 14.54 -11.58 6.56
C VAL A 199 13.85 -12.88 6.14
N VAL A 200 13.17 -12.87 4.99
CA VAL A 200 12.35 -14.02 4.56
C VAL A 200 13.21 -15.16 4.01
N PHE A 201 14.22 -14.83 3.20
CA PHE A 201 14.98 -15.81 2.41
C PHE A 201 16.47 -15.89 2.79
N GLY A 202 17.00 -14.91 3.52
CA GLY A 202 18.41 -14.83 3.88
C GLY A 202 18.74 -15.19 5.33
N ASP A 203 17.73 -15.59 6.13
CA ASP A 203 17.86 -15.88 7.57
C ASP A 203 18.51 -14.75 8.39
N VAL A 204 18.37 -13.51 7.92
CA VAL A 204 18.92 -12.33 8.60
C VAL A 204 17.90 -11.81 9.61
N SER A 205 18.36 -11.49 10.82
CA SER A 205 17.48 -10.90 11.84
C SER A 205 16.88 -9.56 11.38
N PRO A 206 15.61 -9.25 11.71
CA PRO A 206 14.95 -8.02 11.29
C PRO A 206 15.71 -6.73 11.63
N ARG A 207 16.43 -6.70 12.76
CA ARG A 207 17.23 -5.54 13.18
C ARG A 207 18.44 -5.31 12.26
N ALA A 208 19.14 -6.37 11.87
CA ALA A 208 20.32 -6.28 11.02
C ALA A 208 19.98 -6.08 9.53
N ALA A 209 18.80 -6.52 9.10
CA ALA A 209 18.39 -6.54 7.70
C ALA A 209 18.44 -5.16 7.01
N PHE A 210 18.08 -4.07 7.70
CA PHE A 210 18.12 -2.72 7.13
C PHE A 210 19.55 -2.26 6.84
N GLY A 211 20.49 -2.47 7.78
CA GLY A 211 21.90 -2.12 7.61
C GLY A 211 22.56 -2.93 6.49
N GLN A 212 22.31 -4.24 6.47
CA GLN A 212 22.84 -5.11 5.41
C GLN A 212 22.24 -4.79 4.04
N SER A 213 20.93 -4.50 3.95
CA SER A 213 20.30 -4.05 2.71
C SER A 213 20.95 -2.76 2.22
N THR A 214 21.16 -1.80 3.12
CA THR A 214 21.76 -0.49 2.83
C THR A 214 23.17 -0.64 2.24
N GLN A 215 23.97 -1.57 2.77
CA GLN A 215 25.30 -1.91 2.26
C GLN A 215 25.24 -2.60 0.90
N ARG A 216 24.39 -3.62 0.74
CA ARG A 216 24.24 -4.37 -0.52
C ARG A 216 23.68 -3.53 -1.68
N MET A 217 22.93 -2.47 -1.37
CA MET A 217 22.37 -1.54 -2.34
C MET A 217 23.29 -0.34 -2.64
N GLN A 218 24.47 -0.23 -2.04
CA GLN A 218 25.43 0.82 -2.38
C GLN A 218 25.78 0.79 -3.88
N GLY A 219 25.82 1.97 -4.51
CA GLY A 219 26.03 2.11 -5.96
C GLY A 219 24.83 1.75 -6.84
N ARG A 220 23.73 1.18 -6.29
CA ARG A 220 22.55 0.75 -7.06
C ARG A 220 21.25 1.46 -6.68
N ARG A 221 21.27 2.29 -5.63
CA ARG A 221 20.07 2.98 -5.13
C ARG A 221 19.43 3.88 -6.16
N ALA A 222 20.21 4.69 -6.87
CA ALA A 222 19.69 5.59 -7.90
C ALA A 222 19.01 4.82 -9.04
N ALA A 223 19.60 3.69 -9.45
CA ALA A 223 19.02 2.84 -10.49
C ALA A 223 17.70 2.22 -10.04
N LEU A 224 17.63 1.75 -8.79
CA LEU A 224 16.37 1.24 -8.24
C LEU A 224 15.33 2.35 -8.06
N ALA A 225 15.72 3.51 -7.52
CA ALA A 225 14.82 4.65 -7.31
C ALA A 225 14.17 5.09 -8.63
N MET A 226 14.94 5.20 -9.71
CA MET A 226 14.40 5.48 -11.03
C MET A 226 13.52 4.33 -11.56
N GLY A 227 13.87 3.07 -11.30
CA GLY A 227 13.00 1.93 -11.57
C GLY A 227 11.65 2.02 -10.82
N LEU A 228 11.66 2.47 -9.56
CA LEU A 228 10.45 2.70 -8.77
C LEU A 228 9.62 3.87 -9.30
N VAL A 229 10.26 4.93 -9.81
CA VAL A 229 9.57 6.04 -10.48
C VAL A 229 8.86 5.54 -11.74
N TRP A 230 9.52 4.75 -12.58
CA TRP A 230 8.87 4.15 -13.75
C TRP A 230 7.74 3.20 -13.36
N TRP A 231 7.95 2.39 -12.32
CA TRP A 231 6.93 1.48 -11.80
C TRP A 231 5.69 2.27 -11.35
N LEU A 232 5.88 3.31 -10.53
CA LEU A 232 4.80 4.15 -10.06
C LEU A 232 4.13 4.90 -11.22
N GLY A 233 4.92 5.42 -12.18
CA GLY A 233 4.40 6.11 -13.36
C GLY A 233 3.48 5.23 -14.21
N ILE A 234 3.85 3.96 -14.44
CA ILE A 234 2.99 2.99 -15.14
C ILE A 234 1.72 2.71 -14.32
N LEU A 235 1.85 2.51 -13.00
CA LEU A 235 0.71 2.26 -12.12
C LEU A 235 -0.30 3.42 -12.18
N LEU A 236 0.19 4.66 -12.07
CA LEU A 236 -0.62 5.87 -12.10
C LEU A 236 -1.23 6.10 -13.48
N ALA A 237 -0.49 5.85 -14.56
CA ALA A 237 -1.03 5.98 -15.93
C ALA A 237 -2.18 4.99 -16.18
N LEU A 238 -2.01 3.73 -15.76
CA LEU A 238 -3.07 2.71 -15.88
C LEU A 238 -4.27 3.05 -14.99
N GLY A 239 -4.04 3.44 -13.73
CA GLY A 239 -5.10 3.81 -12.80
C GLY A 239 -5.87 5.05 -13.26
N GLY A 240 -5.15 6.07 -13.73
CA GLY A 240 -5.73 7.27 -14.33
C GLY A 240 -6.57 6.93 -15.57
N GLY A 241 -6.07 6.05 -16.44
CA GLY A 241 -6.83 5.54 -17.58
C GLY A 241 -8.14 4.85 -17.16
N LEU A 242 -8.10 3.99 -16.15
CA LEU A 242 -9.31 3.36 -15.59
C LEU A 242 -10.30 4.40 -15.04
N SER A 243 -9.80 5.42 -14.34
CA SER A 243 -10.63 6.50 -13.81
C SER A 243 -11.27 7.36 -14.91
N VAL A 244 -10.55 7.66 -15.99
CA VAL A 244 -11.11 8.36 -17.16
C VAL A 244 -12.21 7.51 -17.79
N ILE A 245 -11.98 6.21 -18.01
CA ILE A 245 -12.99 5.30 -18.56
C ILE A 245 -14.24 5.24 -17.68
N ALA A 246 -14.06 5.11 -16.36
CA ALA A 246 -15.18 5.12 -15.42
C ALA A 246 -15.95 6.45 -15.44
N GLY A 247 -15.23 7.58 -15.48
CA GLY A 247 -15.83 8.91 -15.60
C GLY A 247 -16.66 9.07 -16.87
N LEU A 248 -16.15 8.61 -18.02
CA LEU A 248 -16.90 8.58 -19.27
C LEU A 248 -18.15 7.69 -19.18
N ALA A 249 -18.06 6.54 -18.49
CA ALA A 249 -19.22 5.68 -18.25
C ALA A 249 -20.27 6.34 -17.35
N PHE A 250 -19.86 7.08 -16.32
CA PHE A 250 -20.78 7.82 -15.45
C PHE A 250 -21.56 8.90 -16.20
N ASN A 251 -20.99 9.51 -17.24
CA ASN A 251 -21.70 10.48 -18.09
C ASN A 251 -22.86 9.86 -18.88
N LEU A 252 -22.92 8.53 -19.00
CA LEU A 252 -24.01 7.81 -19.67
C LEU A 252 -25.17 7.50 -18.70
N VAL A 253 -25.02 7.77 -17.39
CA VAL A 253 -26.07 7.53 -16.40
C VAL A 253 -27.18 8.57 -16.59
N PRO A 254 -28.45 8.14 -16.79
CA PRO A 254 -29.54 9.07 -17.03
C PRO A 254 -29.97 9.73 -15.71
N LEU A 255 -29.59 10.99 -15.54
CA LEU A 255 -29.95 11.83 -14.37
C LEU A 255 -31.17 12.72 -14.64
N ALA A 256 -31.81 12.58 -15.80
CA ALA A 256 -32.95 13.40 -16.18
C ALA A 256 -34.16 13.18 -15.24
N PRO A 257 -34.92 14.24 -14.91
CA PRO A 257 -36.18 14.10 -14.17
C PRO A 257 -37.11 13.11 -14.89
N GLY A 258 -37.50 12.02 -14.21
CA GLY A 258 -38.35 10.96 -14.78
C GLY A 258 -37.60 9.70 -15.26
N ALA A 259 -36.27 9.71 -15.35
CA ALA A 259 -35.47 8.54 -15.78
C ALA A 259 -35.35 7.40 -14.73
N GLY A 260 -36.08 7.51 -13.61
CA GLY A 260 -36.10 6.51 -12.56
C GLY A 260 -34.80 6.47 -11.74
N LEU A 261 -34.82 7.08 -10.55
CA LEU A 261 -33.69 7.11 -9.62
C LEU A 261 -33.05 5.72 -9.38
N LYS A 262 -33.87 4.67 -9.37
CA LYS A 262 -33.42 3.28 -9.21
C LYS A 262 -32.45 2.85 -10.32
N LEU A 263 -32.73 3.20 -11.58
CA LEU A 263 -31.87 2.87 -12.72
C LEU A 263 -30.53 3.61 -12.60
N ALA A 264 -30.57 4.91 -12.32
CA ALA A 264 -29.37 5.73 -12.14
C ALA A 264 -28.48 5.18 -11.03
N LEU A 265 -29.06 4.84 -9.87
CA LEU A 265 -28.35 4.22 -8.76
C LEU A 265 -27.77 2.85 -9.14
N SER A 266 -28.52 1.99 -9.85
CA SER A 266 -28.01 0.68 -10.26
C SER A 266 -26.84 0.78 -11.24
N LEU A 267 -26.91 1.68 -12.22
CA LEU A 267 -25.82 1.89 -13.18
C LEU A 267 -24.58 2.45 -12.48
N THR A 268 -24.79 3.42 -11.58
CA THR A 268 -23.71 3.99 -10.76
C THR A 268 -23.02 2.91 -9.93
N ALA A 269 -23.79 2.03 -9.29
CA ALA A 269 -23.25 0.92 -8.51
C ALA A 269 -22.46 -0.08 -9.37
N VAL A 270 -22.96 -0.44 -10.55
CA VAL A 270 -22.28 -1.35 -11.47
C VAL A 270 -20.97 -0.74 -11.99
N ILE A 271 -20.99 0.51 -12.46
CA ILE A 271 -19.80 1.22 -12.94
C ILE A 271 -18.76 1.30 -11.81
N GLY A 272 -19.19 1.71 -10.61
CA GLY A 272 -18.34 1.77 -9.43
C GLY A 272 -17.73 0.42 -9.07
N ALA A 273 -18.52 -0.65 -9.10
CA ALA A 273 -18.06 -2.01 -8.81
C ALA A 273 -17.02 -2.49 -9.84
N VAL A 274 -17.26 -2.30 -11.14
CA VAL A 274 -16.30 -2.66 -12.19
C VAL A 274 -15.01 -1.86 -12.06
N TRP A 275 -15.10 -0.55 -11.82
CA TRP A 275 -13.93 0.30 -11.60
C TRP A 275 -13.13 -0.13 -10.35
N MET A 276 -13.81 -0.46 -9.25
CA MET A 276 -13.19 -0.98 -8.04
C MET A 276 -12.48 -2.32 -8.30
N LEU A 277 -13.12 -3.27 -9.00
CA LEU A 277 -12.52 -4.56 -9.36
C LEU A 277 -11.32 -4.40 -10.28
N ALA A 278 -11.39 -3.49 -11.26
CA ALA A 278 -10.26 -3.18 -12.13
C ALA A 278 -9.06 -2.61 -11.34
N ASN A 279 -9.32 -1.71 -10.39
CA ASN A 279 -8.28 -1.17 -9.51
C ASN A 279 -7.71 -2.22 -8.54
N LEU A 280 -8.53 -3.18 -8.09
CA LEU A 280 -8.07 -4.31 -7.28
C LEU A 280 -7.07 -5.17 -8.07
N VAL A 281 -7.40 -5.51 -9.32
CA VAL A 281 -6.49 -6.27 -10.21
C VAL A 281 -5.24 -5.47 -10.51
N LEU A 282 -5.37 -4.18 -10.88
CA LEU A 282 -4.24 -3.30 -11.16
C LEU A 282 -3.31 -3.19 -9.94
N GLY A 283 -3.87 -3.05 -8.74
CA GLY A 283 -3.10 -3.01 -7.50
C GLY A 283 -2.35 -4.33 -7.26
N ALA A 284 -2.99 -5.48 -7.45
CA ALA A 284 -2.35 -6.78 -7.28
C ALA A 284 -1.19 -6.98 -8.28
N VAL A 285 -1.40 -6.60 -9.55
CA VAL A 285 -0.38 -6.65 -10.60
C VAL A 285 0.75 -5.67 -10.32
N GLY A 286 0.44 -4.46 -9.87
CA GLY A 286 1.44 -3.46 -9.48
C GLY A 286 2.31 -3.95 -8.33
N MET A 287 1.72 -4.54 -7.29
CA MET A 287 2.47 -5.13 -6.18
C MET A 287 3.31 -6.34 -6.61
N GLY A 288 2.78 -7.19 -7.50
CA GLY A 288 3.53 -8.30 -8.09
C GLY A 288 4.71 -7.82 -8.96
N ALA A 289 4.52 -6.76 -9.75
CA ALA A 289 5.57 -6.16 -10.54
C ALA A 289 6.67 -5.57 -9.65
N LEU A 290 6.29 -4.93 -8.53
CA LEU A 290 7.24 -4.46 -7.53
C LEU A 290 8.02 -5.63 -6.91
N ALA A 291 7.33 -6.71 -6.55
CA ALA A 291 7.96 -7.93 -6.02
C ALA A 291 8.98 -8.48 -7.00
N ARG A 292 8.63 -8.58 -8.29
CA ARG A 292 9.54 -9.02 -9.36
C ARG A 292 10.74 -8.10 -9.52
N LEU A 293 10.52 -6.79 -9.51
CA LEU A 293 11.57 -5.78 -9.67
C LEU A 293 12.57 -5.87 -8.52
N LEU A 294 12.11 -5.90 -7.27
CA LEU A 294 13.00 -5.98 -6.11
C LEU A 294 13.73 -7.33 -6.02
N ASP A 295 13.05 -8.41 -6.35
CA ASP A 295 13.65 -9.75 -6.39
C ASP A 295 14.80 -9.81 -7.41
N GLY A 296 14.70 -9.09 -8.53
CA GLY A 296 15.78 -8.98 -9.52
C GLY A 296 17.08 -8.33 -9.00
N TYR A 297 17.02 -7.54 -7.93
CA TYR A 297 18.22 -6.99 -7.27
C TYR A 297 18.82 -7.93 -6.22
N TYR A 298 18.09 -8.96 -5.80
CA TYR A 298 18.53 -9.92 -4.79
C TYR A 298 19.33 -11.07 -5.43
N ARG A 299 20.66 -10.99 -5.34
CA ARG A 299 21.58 -11.94 -5.99
C ARG A 299 21.67 -13.32 -5.32
N ASP A 300 21.34 -13.42 -4.03
CA ASP A 300 21.42 -14.67 -3.26
C ASP A 300 20.15 -15.51 -3.44
N ALA A 301 19.69 -15.66 -4.69
CA ALA A 301 18.41 -16.27 -5.01
C ALA A 301 18.40 -17.78 -4.70
N THR A 302 18.14 -18.13 -3.43
CA THR A 302 17.88 -19.51 -3.05
C THR A 302 16.49 -19.90 -3.54
N PRO A 303 16.36 -20.99 -4.34
CA PRO A 303 15.06 -21.55 -4.66
C PRO A 303 14.29 -21.93 -3.38
N LEU A 304 12.96 -21.84 -3.41
CA LEU A 304 12.16 -22.30 -2.28
C LEU A 304 12.33 -23.81 -2.06
N ALA A 305 12.45 -24.21 -0.79
CA ALA A 305 12.46 -25.62 -0.43
C ALA A 305 11.18 -26.33 -0.94
N PRO A 306 11.29 -27.58 -1.43
CA PRO A 306 10.12 -28.37 -1.81
C PRO A 306 9.16 -28.55 -0.62
N LEU A 307 7.85 -28.69 -0.88
CA LEU A 307 6.93 -29.15 0.16
C LEU A 307 7.38 -30.54 0.62
N PRO A 308 7.27 -30.87 1.92
CA PRO A 308 7.45 -32.23 2.40
C PRO A 308 6.55 -33.16 1.58
N LYS A 309 7.11 -34.25 1.03
CA LYS A 309 6.30 -35.28 0.36
C LYS A 309 5.49 -35.99 1.44
N GLY A 310 4.24 -35.58 1.66
CA GLY A 310 3.41 -36.20 2.70
C GLY A 310 2.16 -35.47 3.15
N THR A 311 1.40 -34.84 2.27
CA THR A 311 -0.03 -34.49 2.50
C THR A 311 -0.80 -34.51 1.18
N GLY A 312 -0.53 -35.53 0.35
CA GLY A 312 -1.48 -35.93 -0.68
C GLY A 312 -2.58 -36.71 0.00
N ALA A 313 -3.60 -36.02 0.52
CA ALA A 313 -4.89 -36.68 0.66
C ALA A 313 -5.30 -37.11 -0.75
N SER A 314 -5.15 -38.41 -1.00
CA SER A 314 -5.68 -39.09 -2.17
C SER A 314 -7.20 -38.90 -2.16
N LEU A 315 -7.68 -37.80 -2.72
CA LEU A 315 -9.06 -37.71 -3.19
C LEU A 315 -9.08 -38.39 -4.55
N LYS A 316 -9.09 -39.73 -4.51
CA LYS A 316 -9.71 -40.53 -5.56
C LYS A 316 -11.22 -40.45 -5.31
N ALA A 317 -11.91 -39.79 -6.22
CA ALA A 317 -13.27 -40.12 -6.62
C ALA A 317 -13.31 -39.96 -8.15
#